data_AF-A0A085JN41-F1
#
_entry.id   AF-A0A085JN41-F1
#
_cell.length_a   1.000
_cell.length_b   1.000
_cell.length_c   1.000
_cell.angle_alpha   90.00
_cell.angle_beta   90.00
_cell.angle_gamma   90.00
#
_symmetry.space_group_name_H-M   'P 1'
#
loop_
_entity.id
_entity.type
_entity.pdbx_description
1 polymer ?
#
loop_
_entity_poly.entity_id
_entity_poly.type
_entity_poly.pdbx_seq_one_letter_code
_entity_poly.pdbx_strand_id
1 'polypeptide(L)'
;MGITVHDTWATDITLRSLQIHNDRYRAVVHYKVQDHFGLDSDDILKTQFSQFHFFRIWFVLQHYIQFGFRPFMTNMEATVEITGVRHES
;
A
#
# COMPACT_ATOMS: atom_id res chain seq x y z
N MET A 1 -7.37 10.57 -4.30
CA MET A 1 -7.20 9.29 -3.57
C MET A 1 -7.14 8.07 -4.50
N GLY A 2 -7.87 7.99 -5.63
CA GLY A 2 -7.90 6.78 -6.47
C GLY A 2 -6.83 6.63 -7.56
N ILE A 3 -5.60 7.14 -7.36
CA ILE A 3 -4.49 7.03 -8.35
C ILE A 3 -3.15 6.71 -7.66
N THR A 4 -3.03 6.87 -6.33
CA THR A 4 -1.76 6.74 -5.60
C THR A 4 -1.62 5.47 -4.77
N VAL A 5 -2.73 4.78 -4.51
CA VAL A 5 -2.78 3.45 -3.91
C VAL A 5 -3.95 2.73 -4.59
N HIS A 6 -3.69 1.53 -5.11
CA HIS A 6 -4.65 0.69 -5.81
C HIS A 6 -4.75 -0.67 -5.12
N ASP A 7 -3.61 -1.33 -4.89
CA ASP A 7 -3.52 -2.55 -4.08
C ASP A 7 -2.17 -2.64 -3.39
N THR A 8 -2.18 -3.05 -2.11
CA THR A 8 -0.96 -3.25 -1.32
C THR A 8 -0.36 -4.61 -1.63
N TRP A 9 0.72 -4.62 -2.42
CA TRP A 9 1.44 -5.83 -2.83
C TRP A 9 2.32 -6.40 -1.71
N ALA A 10 3.01 -5.54 -0.96
CA ALA A 10 3.85 -5.95 0.16
C ALA A 10 3.72 -4.99 1.34
N THR A 11 3.80 -5.53 2.55
CA THR A 11 3.83 -4.75 3.80
C THR A 11 4.82 -5.39 4.77
N ASP A 12 5.91 -4.67 5.05
CA ASP A 12 6.87 -5.02 6.09
C ASP A 12 6.58 -4.16 7.34
N ILE A 13 6.38 -4.82 8.49
CA ILE A 13 6.17 -4.15 9.78
C ILE A 13 7.30 -4.54 10.71
N THR A 14 8.16 -3.57 11.04
CA THR A 14 9.35 -3.78 11.87
C THR A 14 9.23 -3.03 13.19
N LEU A 15 9.24 -3.75 14.31
CA LEU A 15 9.42 -3.16 15.64
C LEU A 15 10.89 -2.73 15.80
N ARG A 16 11.18 -1.44 15.60
CA ARG A 16 12.54 -0.88 15.69
C ARG A 16 13.02 -0.71 17.13
N SER A 17 12.11 -0.51 18.07
CA SER A 17 12.43 -0.40 19.50
C SER A 17 11.23 -0.78 20.35
N LEU A 18 11.48 -1.38 21.51
CA LEU A 18 10.50 -1.62 22.56
C LEU A 18 11.15 -1.32 23.91
N GLN A 19 10.61 -0.33 24.60
CA GLN A 19 11.00 0.03 25.97
C GLN A 19 9.81 -0.26 26.89
N ILE A 20 10.03 -1.08 27.92
CA ILE A 20 9.02 -1.40 28.94
C ILE A 20 9.57 -0.94 30.29
N HIS A 21 8.79 -0.13 31.01
CA HIS A 21 9.14 0.39 32.34
C HIS A 21 7.90 0.32 33.23
N ASN A 22 7.94 -0.57 34.24
CA ASN A 22 6.80 -0.91 35.08
C ASN A 22 5.56 -1.19 34.21
N ASP A 23 4.45 -0.51 34.47
CA ASP A 23 3.18 -0.64 33.76
C ASP A 23 3.09 0.26 32.51
N ARG A 24 4.20 0.65 31.88
CA ARG A 24 4.22 1.45 30.66
C ARG A 24 5.12 0.86 29.59
N TYR A 25 4.70 1.00 28.34
CA TYR A 25 5.54 0.68 27.19
C TYR A 25 5.60 1.83 26.17
N ARG A 26 6.71 1.87 25.45
CA ARG A 26 6.97 2.73 24.30
C ARG A 26 7.57 1.86 23.20
N ALA A 27 6.85 1.73 22.10
CA ALA A 27 7.24 0.97 20.93
C ALA A 27 7.46 1.93 19.75
N VAL A 28 8.51 1.71 18.97
CA VAL A 28 8.73 2.40 17.69
C VAL A 28 8.50 1.38 16.59
N VAL A 29 7.42 1.53 15.85
CA VAL A 29 7.03 0.63 14.76
C VAL A 29 7.29 1.33 13.43
N HIS A 30 7.95 0.64 12.52
CA HIS A 30 8.22 1.11 11.17
C HIS A 30 7.44 0.26 10.17
N TYR A 31 6.61 0.93 9.39
CA TYR A 31 5.83 0.37 8.30
C TYR A 31 6.51 0.73 6.99
N LYS A 32 6.70 -0.27 6.15
CA LYS A 32 7.05 -0.12 4.74
C LYS A 32 5.98 -0.82 3.92
N VAL A 33 5.31 -0.06 3.08
CA VAL A 33 4.18 -0.50 2.26
C VAL A 33 4.56 -0.27 0.80
N GLN A 34 4.39 -1.31 -0.01
CA GLN A 34 4.57 -1.23 -1.46
C GLN A 34 3.22 -1.47 -2.15
N ASP A 35 2.80 -0.47 -2.91
CA ASP A 35 1.66 -0.50 -3.81
C ASP A 35 2.13 -0.75 -5.26
N HIS A 36 1.29 -1.43 -6.03
CA HIS A 36 1.52 -1.78 -7.43
C HIS A 36 0.31 -1.35 -8.26
N PHE A 37 0.46 -0.30 -9.07
CA PHE A 37 -0.60 0.20 -9.95
C PHE A 37 -0.55 -0.48 -11.32
N GLY A 38 -0.91 -1.76 -11.32
CA GLY A 38 -1.22 -2.56 -12.50
C GLY A 38 -2.69 -2.94 -12.50
N LEU A 39 -3.36 -2.75 -13.64
CA LEU A 39 -4.74 -3.21 -13.82
C LEU A 39 -4.70 -4.67 -14.31
N ASP A 40 -5.68 -5.47 -13.95
CA ASP A 40 -5.93 -6.77 -14.59
C ASP A 40 -7.13 -6.75 -15.55
N SER A 41 -7.45 -7.90 -16.15
CA SER A 41 -8.57 -8.03 -17.09
C SER A 41 -9.95 -8.01 -16.42
N ASP A 42 -10.04 -8.28 -15.12
CA ASP A 42 -11.28 -8.21 -14.36
C ASP A 42 -11.53 -6.78 -13.86
N ASP A 43 -10.48 -5.98 -13.64
CA ASP A 43 -10.59 -4.56 -13.30
C ASP A 43 -11.32 -3.75 -14.37
N ILE A 44 -10.97 -3.90 -15.64
CA ILE A 44 -11.59 -3.12 -16.72
C ILE A 44 -13.08 -3.47 -16.92
N LEU A 45 -13.54 -4.62 -16.40
CA LEU A 45 -14.95 -5.02 -16.36
C LEU A 45 -15.72 -4.37 -15.20
N LYS A 46 -15.05 -3.89 -14.15
CA LYS A 46 -15.69 -3.18 -13.04
C LYS A 46 -16.13 -1.79 -13.50
N THR A 47 -17.35 -1.38 -13.13
CA THR A 47 -17.91 -0.06 -13.50
C THR A 47 -17.01 1.10 -13.07
N GLN A 48 -16.38 1.01 -11.90
CA GLN A 48 -15.49 2.06 -11.38
C GLN A 48 -14.29 2.39 -12.28
N PHE A 49 -13.74 1.41 -13.01
CA PHE A 49 -12.57 1.62 -13.88
C PHE A 49 -12.97 1.91 -15.34
N SER A 50 -14.05 1.29 -15.84
CA SER A 50 -14.56 1.56 -17.19
C SER A 50 -15.12 2.97 -17.39
N GLN A 51 -15.58 3.63 -16.31
CA GLN A 51 -16.09 5.01 -16.33
C GLN A 51 -15.03 6.07 -16.69
N PHE A 52 -13.75 5.86 -16.35
CA PHE A 52 -12.69 6.85 -16.62
C PHE A 52 -11.77 6.39 -17.75
N HIS A 53 -11.70 7.20 -18.82
CA HIS A 53 -10.84 6.94 -19.99
C HIS A 53 -9.37 6.71 -19.64
N PHE A 54 -8.87 7.30 -18.55
CA PHE A 54 -7.50 7.11 -18.07
C PHE A 54 -7.16 5.64 -17.79
N PHE A 55 -7.99 4.90 -17.03
CA PHE A 55 -7.73 3.48 -16.72
C PHE A 55 -7.78 2.63 -17.99
N ARG A 56 -8.67 2.94 -18.94
CA ARG A 56 -8.76 2.23 -20.22
C ARG A 56 -7.50 2.42 -21.09
N ILE A 57 -6.95 3.64 -21.14
CA ILE A 57 -5.69 3.93 -21.82
C ILE A 57 -4.52 3.23 -21.12
N TRP A 58 -4.48 3.28 -19.78
CA TRP A 58 -3.44 2.62 -18.99
C TRP A 58 -3.43 1.11 -19.19
N PHE A 59 -4.60 0.47 -19.14
CA PHE A 59 -4.76 -0.96 -19.44
C PHE A 59 -4.19 -1.36 -20.81
N VAL A 60 -4.45 -0.57 -21.86
CA VAL A 60 -3.92 -0.83 -23.21
C VAL A 60 -2.39 -0.67 -23.27
N LEU A 61 -1.83 0.33 -22.59
CA LEU A 61 -0.37 0.51 -22.51
C LEU A 61 0.33 -0.66 -21.79
N GLN A 62 -0.34 -1.27 -20.81
CA GLN A 62 0.19 -2.42 -20.07
C GLN A 62 0.06 -3.74 -20.85
N HIS A 63 -1.09 -4.00 -21.49
CA HIS A 63 -1.40 -5.31 -22.09
C HIS A 63 -1.12 -5.42 -23.59
N TYR A 64 -0.97 -4.31 -24.32
CA TYR A 64 -0.59 -4.39 -25.73
C TYR A 64 0.88 -4.76 -25.85
N ILE A 65 1.16 -5.89 -26.50
CA ILE A 65 2.50 -6.53 -26.55
C ILE A 65 3.59 -5.61 -27.11
N GLN A 66 3.24 -4.64 -27.98
CA GLN A 66 4.21 -3.68 -28.52
C GLN A 66 4.56 -2.53 -27.55
N PHE A 67 3.75 -2.30 -26.51
CA PHE A 67 3.96 -1.28 -25.49
C PHE A 67 4.55 -1.87 -24.21
N GLY A 68 3.90 -2.90 -23.64
CA GLY A 68 4.42 -3.68 -22.50
C GLY A 68 4.83 -2.84 -21.29
N PHE A 69 4.12 -1.74 -20.99
CA PHE A 69 4.49 -0.85 -19.88
C PHE A 69 4.38 -1.58 -18.55
N ARG A 70 5.44 -1.47 -17.73
CA ARG A 70 5.42 -2.04 -16.39
C ARG A 70 4.52 -1.19 -15.47
N PRO A 71 3.78 -1.83 -14.56
CA PRO A 71 3.05 -1.17 -13.49
C PRO A 71 3.89 -0.17 -12.70
N PHE A 72 3.27 0.91 -12.23
CA PHE A 72 3.94 1.87 -11.36
C PHE A 72 4.03 1.30 -9.93
N MET A 73 5.20 1.42 -9.31
CA MET A 73 5.43 0.95 -7.93
C MET A 73 5.47 2.15 -6.99
N THR A 74 4.54 2.22 -6.04
CA THR A 74 4.53 3.28 -5.01
C THR A 74 5.09 2.70 -3.72
N ASN A 75 6.25 3.19 -3.29
CA ASN A 75 6.83 2.83 -1.99
C ASN A 75 6.46 3.90 -0.96
N MET A 76 5.87 3.48 0.15
CA MET A 76 5.45 4.33 1.27
C MET A 76 6.12 3.83 2.54
N GLU A 77 6.71 4.73 3.33
CA GLU A 77 7.33 4.40 4.61
C GLU A 77 6.85 5.34 5.71
N ALA A 78 6.52 4.79 6.87
CA ALA A 78 6.10 5.55 8.05
C ALA A 78 6.74 4.95 9.30
N THR A 79 7.24 5.81 10.20
CA THR A 79 7.69 5.38 11.53
C THR A 79 6.77 6.02 12.56
N VAL A 80 6.10 5.18 13.34
CA VAL A 80 5.09 5.56 14.32
C VAL A 80 5.57 5.18 15.71
N GLU A 81 5.46 6.11 16.64
CA GLU A 81 5.66 5.83 18.06
C GLU A 81 4.32 5.47 18.71
N ILE A 82 4.26 4.29 19.34
CA ILE A 82 3.10 3.78 20.06
C ILE A 82 3.46 3.78 21.54
N THR A 83 2.68 4.45 22.36
CA THR A 83 2.81 4.41 23.83
C THR A 83 1.55 3.82 24.45
N GLY A 84 1.71 3.15 25.58
CA GLY A 84 0.58 2.58 26.30
C GLY A 84 0.89 2.29 27.75
N VAL A 85 -0.17 2.05 28.50
CA VAL A 85 -0.15 1.64 29.91
C VAL A 85 -0.66 0.21 29.97
N ARG A 86 -0.08 -0.63 30.82
CA ARG A 86 -0.58 -1.97 31.10
C ARG A 86 -1.95 -1.82 31.76
N HIS A 87 -2.97 -2.32 31.08
CA HIS A 87 -4.31 -2.40 31.65
C HIS A 87 -4.31 -3.60 32.62
N GLU A 88 -4.52 -3.33 33.91
CA GLU A 88 -4.96 -4.38 34.83
C GLU A 88 -6.46 -4.57 34.66
N SER A 89 -6.92 -5.82 34.77
CA SER A 89 -8.31 -6.26 34.58
C SER A 89 -8.93 -6.65 35.91
#